data_AF-A0A9P1JQK6-F1
#
_entry.id   AF-A0A9P1JQK6-F1
#
_cell.length_a   1.000
_cell.length_b   1.000
_cell.length_c   1.000
_cell.angle_alpha   90.00
_cell.angle_beta   90.00
_cell.angle_gamma   90.00
#
_symmetry.space_group_name_H-M   'P 1'
#
loop_
_entity.id
_entity.type
_entity.pdbx_description
1 polymer ?
#
loop_
_entity_poly.entity_id
_entity_poly.type
_entity_poly.pdbx_seq_one_letter_code
_entity_poly.pdbx_strand_id
1 'polypeptide(L)'
;MPTLRIAGLLIAGLLLSIAPAWSAPCLEIQSVRLSADPERNMAEGGRLARHILGAVPPPKAGQSVGTPMFADRRAWDVAWQALTSHPGQLLCGDEIGSTQYGKTLGVQVPSMLCEETDGAGRCVRARPFTSETVTYVFEVSGPPEAPAWILGTAYPKP
;
A
#
# COMPACT_ATOMS: atom_id res chain seq x y z
N MET A 1 -56.16 36.07 32.29
CA MET A 1 -56.52 35.60 30.92
C MET A 1 -55.71 36.41 29.91
N PRO A 2 -55.29 35.88 28.75
CA PRO A 2 -54.68 34.58 28.40
C PRO A 2 -53.14 34.79 28.14
N THR A 3 -52.27 33.79 27.94
CA THR A 3 -52.02 33.13 26.64
C THR A 3 -51.20 31.87 26.84
N LEU A 4 -51.73 30.75 26.33
CA LEU A 4 -51.01 29.52 25.99
C LEU A 4 -49.79 29.83 25.10
N ARG A 5 -48.63 29.23 25.39
CA ARG A 5 -47.55 29.04 24.39
C ARG A 5 -47.10 27.59 24.36
N ILE A 6 -47.80 26.86 23.49
CA ILE A 6 -47.33 25.88 22.50
C ILE A 6 -45.94 25.27 22.77
N ALA A 7 -45.98 23.95 22.98
CA ALA A 7 -44.85 23.03 22.91
C ALA A 7 -44.17 23.06 21.54
N GLY A 8 -42.84 22.97 21.53
CA GLY A 8 -42.04 22.77 20.33
C GLY A 8 -40.85 21.87 20.63
N LEU A 9 -41.07 20.55 20.59
CA LEU A 9 -40.02 19.56 20.49
C LEU A 9 -39.24 19.80 19.19
N LEU A 10 -37.95 20.11 19.29
CA LEU A 10 -37.00 20.02 18.17
C LEU A 10 -36.02 18.89 18.49
N ILE A 11 -36.45 17.66 18.23
CA ILE A 11 -35.53 16.52 18.10
C ILE A 11 -34.93 16.64 16.71
N ALA A 12 -33.75 17.26 16.62
CA ALA A 12 -32.95 17.24 15.41
C ALA A 12 -32.46 15.80 15.18
N GLY A 13 -33.13 15.08 14.27
CA GLY A 13 -32.70 13.79 13.80
C GLY A 13 -31.38 13.91 13.05
N LEU A 14 -30.28 13.63 13.73
CA LEU A 14 -28.99 13.41 13.09
C LEU A 14 -29.08 12.06 12.36
N LEU A 15 -29.48 12.09 11.08
CA LEU A 15 -29.32 10.96 10.18
C LEU A 15 -27.82 10.80 9.89
N LEU A 16 -27.13 10.06 10.75
CA LEU A 16 -25.83 9.48 10.40
C LEU A 16 -26.07 8.49 9.27
N SER A 17 -25.83 8.94 8.04
CA SER A 17 -25.70 8.07 6.88
C SER A 17 -24.49 7.17 7.10
N ILE A 18 -24.72 6.01 7.73
CA ILE A 18 -23.73 4.94 7.80
C ILE A 18 -23.65 4.40 6.37
N ALA A 19 -22.79 5.01 5.54
CA ALA A 19 -22.46 4.45 4.26
C ALA A 19 -21.94 3.03 4.54
N PRO A 20 -22.50 1.99 3.92
CA PRO A 20 -21.97 0.66 4.08
C PRO A 20 -20.48 0.68 3.67
N ALA A 21 -19.62 0.07 4.48
CA ALA A 21 -18.21 -0.13 4.15
C ALA A 21 -18.14 -1.27 3.12
N TRP A 22 -18.34 -0.95 1.84
CA TRP A 22 -18.09 -1.90 0.76
C TRP A 22 -16.58 -1.99 0.61
N SER A 23 -16.01 -3.18 0.72
CA SER A 23 -14.62 -3.40 0.35
C SER A 23 -14.47 -3.06 -1.13
N ALA A 24 -13.86 -1.90 -1.41
CA ALA A 24 -13.50 -1.56 -2.77
C ALA A 24 -12.40 -2.53 -3.22
N PRO A 25 -12.42 -2.99 -4.48
CA PRO A 25 -11.25 -3.63 -5.03
C PRO A 25 -10.03 -2.74 -4.79
N CYS A 26 -9.01 -3.22 -4.08
CA CYS A 26 -7.86 -2.41 -3.64
C CYS A 26 -7.29 -1.59 -4.81
N LEU A 27 -7.24 -2.19 -5.99
CA LEU A 27 -6.68 -1.61 -7.20
C LEU A 27 -7.51 -0.45 -7.80
N GLU A 28 -8.78 -0.33 -7.42
CA GLU A 28 -9.66 0.77 -7.85
C GLU A 28 -9.55 2.00 -6.93
N ILE A 29 -9.01 1.83 -5.71
CA ILE A 29 -8.79 2.91 -4.76
C ILE A 29 -7.70 3.86 -5.29
N GLN A 30 -8.01 5.15 -5.38
CA GLN A 30 -7.09 6.15 -5.94
C GLN A 30 -5.76 6.22 -5.18
N SER A 31 -5.78 6.25 -3.84
CA SER A 31 -4.56 6.26 -3.01
C SER A 31 -3.68 5.03 -3.24
N VAL A 32 -4.30 3.85 -3.43
CA VAL A 32 -3.56 2.63 -3.81
C VAL A 32 -2.86 2.82 -5.16
N ARG A 33 -3.57 3.31 -6.19
CA ARG A 33 -2.98 3.57 -7.51
C ARG A 33 -1.86 4.60 -7.47
N LEU A 34 -2.00 5.65 -6.66
CA LEU A 34 -0.96 6.67 -6.48
C LEU A 34 0.27 6.12 -5.76
N SER A 35 0.05 5.34 -4.71
CA SER A 35 1.13 4.71 -3.94
C SER A 35 1.86 3.59 -4.71
N ALA A 36 1.33 3.11 -5.84
CA ALA A 36 2.05 2.18 -6.71
C ALA A 36 3.21 2.82 -7.50
N ASP A 37 3.29 4.15 -7.55
CA ASP A 37 4.45 4.87 -8.05
C ASP A 37 5.51 4.97 -6.93
N PRO A 38 6.70 4.34 -7.06
CA PRO A 38 7.75 4.37 -6.04
C PRO A 38 8.20 5.79 -5.65
N GLU A 39 8.12 6.76 -6.57
CA GLU A 39 8.50 8.14 -6.28
C GLU A 39 7.48 8.85 -5.38
N ARG A 40 6.22 8.40 -5.42
CA ARG A 40 5.12 8.93 -4.60
C ARG A 40 4.82 8.09 -3.38
N ASN A 41 5.19 6.82 -3.40
CA ASN A 41 4.83 5.83 -2.39
C ASN A 41 5.13 6.30 -0.96
N MET A 42 6.29 6.93 -0.74
CA MET A 42 6.67 7.47 0.56
C MET A 42 5.77 8.63 1.02
N ALA A 43 5.35 9.51 0.10
CA ALA A 43 4.45 10.61 0.42
C ALA A 43 3.06 10.10 0.84
N GLU A 44 2.65 8.94 0.36
CA GLU A 44 1.42 8.24 0.76
C GLU A 44 1.63 7.39 2.05
N GLY A 45 2.86 7.32 2.58
CA GLY A 45 3.23 6.60 3.80
C GLY A 45 3.78 5.18 3.59
N GLY A 46 4.03 4.78 2.35
CA GLY A 46 4.62 3.50 2.00
C GLY A 46 6.14 3.46 2.08
N ARG A 47 6.70 2.28 1.78
CA ARG A 47 8.13 1.96 1.81
C ARG A 47 8.62 1.15 0.58
N LEU A 48 7.89 1.18 -0.53
CA LEU A 48 8.15 0.42 -1.76
C LEU A 48 9.57 0.62 -2.31
N ALA A 49 10.09 1.85 -2.28
CA ALA A 49 11.43 2.17 -2.79
C ALA A 49 12.55 1.38 -2.10
N ARG A 50 12.35 0.88 -0.87
CA ARG A 50 13.32 0.01 -0.20
C ARG A 50 13.53 -1.33 -0.93
N HIS A 51 12.61 -1.70 -1.82
CA HIS A 51 12.64 -2.93 -2.59
C HIS A 51 12.94 -2.68 -4.07
N ILE A 52 13.51 -1.53 -4.45
CA ILE A 52 13.92 -1.26 -5.83
C ILE A 52 15.40 -0.86 -5.83
N LEU A 53 16.25 -1.64 -6.49
CA LEU A 53 17.67 -1.30 -6.59
C LEU A 53 17.84 0.04 -7.32
N GLY A 54 18.72 0.90 -6.79
CA GLY A 54 18.98 2.23 -7.33
C GLY A 54 17.97 3.31 -6.92
N ALA A 55 16.85 2.95 -6.29
CA ALA A 55 15.94 3.92 -5.70
C ALA A 55 16.53 4.54 -4.42
N VAL A 56 16.12 5.77 -4.10
CA VAL A 56 16.44 6.39 -2.80
C VAL A 56 15.59 5.70 -1.73
N PRO A 57 16.20 5.04 -0.72
CA PRO A 57 15.43 4.36 0.31
C PRO A 57 14.64 5.37 1.17
N PRO A 58 13.45 5.00 1.66
CA PRO A 58 12.72 5.84 2.60
C PRO A 58 13.51 6.04 3.91
N PRO A 59 13.43 7.23 4.54
CA PRO A 59 14.05 7.46 5.84
C PRO A 59 13.61 6.41 6.85
N LYS A 60 14.57 5.88 7.63
CA LYS A 60 14.33 4.83 8.64
C LYS A 60 13.83 3.48 8.07
N ALA A 61 13.79 3.31 6.75
CA ALA A 61 13.43 2.05 6.09
C ALA A 61 14.41 1.73 4.94
N GLY A 62 15.69 1.59 5.28
CA GLY A 62 16.77 1.25 4.34
C GLY A 62 16.65 -0.14 3.69
N GLN A 63 17.47 -0.37 2.68
CA GLN A 63 17.62 -1.62 1.93
C GLN A 63 18.60 -2.57 2.65
N SER A 64 18.28 -2.98 3.88
CA SER A 64 19.16 -3.82 4.71
C SER A 64 19.69 -5.06 3.98
N VAL A 65 20.87 -5.57 4.38
CA VAL A 65 21.40 -6.85 3.88
C VAL A 65 20.34 -7.95 3.99
N GLY A 66 20.19 -8.75 2.93
CA GLY A 66 19.16 -9.79 2.80
C GLY A 66 17.81 -9.27 2.29
N THR A 67 17.65 -7.97 2.05
CA THR A 67 16.42 -7.43 1.44
C THR A 67 16.33 -7.86 -0.02
N PRO A 68 15.26 -8.59 -0.43
CA PRO A 68 15.01 -8.82 -1.83
C PRO A 68 14.44 -7.56 -2.48
N MET A 69 14.89 -7.26 -3.69
CA MET A 69 14.58 -6.04 -4.41
C MET A 69 14.27 -6.38 -5.87
N PHE A 70 13.39 -5.61 -6.50
CA PHE A 70 13.33 -5.51 -7.96
C PHE A 70 14.67 -4.98 -8.47
N ALA A 71 15.14 -5.50 -9.61
CA ALA A 71 16.42 -5.09 -10.19
C ALA A 71 16.45 -3.61 -10.60
N ASP A 72 15.29 -3.05 -10.94
CA ASP A 72 15.10 -1.65 -11.31
C ASP A 72 13.60 -1.29 -11.29
N ARG A 73 13.29 -0.04 -11.68
CA ARG A 73 11.92 0.47 -11.86
C ARG A 73 11.11 -0.36 -12.87
N ARG A 74 11.72 -0.84 -13.94
CA ARG A 74 11.03 -1.61 -14.99
C ARG A 74 10.60 -2.98 -14.49
N ALA A 75 11.42 -3.66 -13.68
CA ALA A 75 11.06 -4.91 -13.04
C ALA A 75 9.86 -4.73 -12.09
N TRP A 76 9.80 -3.60 -11.37
CA TRP A 76 8.60 -3.23 -10.60
C TRP A 76 7.38 -3.01 -11.48
N ASP A 77 7.50 -2.26 -12.59
CA ASP A 77 6.37 -1.98 -13.47
C ASP A 77 5.74 -3.25 -14.06
N VAL A 78 6.57 -4.23 -14.42
CA VAL A 78 6.11 -5.56 -14.89
C VAL A 78 5.34 -6.29 -13.79
N ALA A 79 5.84 -6.26 -12.54
CA ALA A 79 5.17 -6.88 -11.42
C ALA A 79 3.80 -6.20 -11.15
N TRP A 80 3.77 -4.87 -11.10
CA TRP A 80 2.53 -4.11 -10.94
C TRP A 80 1.52 -4.38 -12.06
N GLN A 81 1.97 -4.48 -13.31
CA GLN A 81 1.11 -4.83 -14.44
C GLN A 81 0.50 -6.24 -14.28
N ALA A 82 1.28 -7.22 -13.80
CA ALA A 82 0.79 -8.57 -13.55
C ALA A 82 -0.29 -8.63 -12.46
N LEU A 83 -0.19 -7.77 -11.44
CA LEU A 83 -1.22 -7.64 -10.42
C LEU A 83 -2.49 -6.99 -10.96
N THR A 84 -2.34 -5.90 -11.73
CA THR A 84 -3.46 -5.09 -12.23
C THR A 84 -4.24 -5.73 -13.37
N SER A 85 -3.67 -6.71 -14.07
CA SER A 85 -4.40 -7.52 -15.05
C SER A 85 -5.38 -8.53 -14.42
N HIS A 86 -5.39 -8.68 -13.09
CA HIS A 86 -6.29 -9.57 -12.34
C HIS A 86 -7.14 -8.81 -11.29
N PRO A 87 -8.03 -7.89 -11.72
CA PRO A 87 -8.67 -6.93 -10.82
C PRO A 87 -9.65 -7.53 -9.80
N GLY A 88 -10.29 -8.66 -10.10
CA GLY A 88 -11.42 -9.20 -9.32
C GLY A 88 -11.09 -10.01 -8.06
N GLN A 89 -9.85 -9.97 -7.56
CA GLN A 89 -9.40 -10.84 -6.45
C GLN A 89 -8.67 -10.09 -5.33
N LEU A 90 -8.84 -8.77 -5.23
CA LEU A 90 -8.08 -7.92 -4.33
C LEU A 90 -9.03 -7.01 -3.59
N LEU A 91 -9.47 -7.40 -2.41
CA LEU A 91 -10.41 -6.63 -1.60
C LEU A 91 -9.70 -6.09 -0.36
N CYS A 92 -9.77 -4.78 -0.18
CA CYS A 92 -9.19 -4.10 0.98
C CYS A 92 -10.29 -3.98 2.05
N GLY A 93 -10.04 -4.53 3.25
CA GLY A 93 -10.96 -4.40 4.39
C GLY A 93 -12.02 -5.50 4.56
N ASP A 94 -11.82 -6.69 3.98
CA ASP A 94 -12.78 -7.81 4.11
C ASP A 94 -12.90 -8.38 5.53
N GLU A 95 -11.91 -8.13 6.40
CA GLU A 95 -11.95 -8.52 7.81
C GLU A 95 -12.12 -7.28 8.70
N ILE A 96 -13.14 -7.32 9.57
CA ILE A 96 -13.42 -6.25 10.54
C ILE A 96 -12.17 -5.97 11.38
N GLY A 97 -11.61 -4.77 11.24
CA GLY A 97 -10.42 -4.33 11.99
C GLY A 97 -9.08 -4.64 11.34
N SER A 98 -9.05 -5.21 10.13
CA SER A 98 -7.79 -5.40 9.41
C SER A 98 -7.22 -4.07 8.90
N THR A 99 -5.95 -3.81 9.23
CA THR A 99 -5.18 -2.64 8.76
C THR A 99 -4.18 -3.02 7.66
N GLN A 100 -4.11 -4.29 7.28
CA GLN A 100 -3.15 -4.80 6.32
C GLN A 100 -3.70 -6.00 5.55
N TYR A 101 -3.42 -6.07 4.26
CA TYR A 101 -3.77 -7.17 3.39
C TYR A 101 -2.58 -7.51 2.46
N GLY A 102 -2.27 -8.79 2.31
CA GLY A 102 -1.17 -9.27 1.48
C GLY A 102 -1.67 -10.15 0.33
N LYS A 103 -1.17 -9.93 -0.88
CA LYS A 103 -1.35 -10.85 -2.02
C LYS A 103 0.00 -11.28 -2.54
N THR A 104 0.16 -12.58 -2.78
CA THR A 104 1.33 -13.13 -3.47
C THR A 104 0.91 -13.69 -4.82
N LEU A 105 1.62 -13.32 -5.87
CA LEU A 105 1.41 -13.83 -7.23
C LEU A 105 2.69 -14.47 -7.75
N GLY A 106 2.54 -15.54 -8.55
CA GLY A 106 3.63 -16.07 -9.36
C GLY A 106 3.97 -15.09 -10.46
N VAL A 107 5.11 -14.40 -10.33
CA VAL A 107 5.58 -13.40 -11.29
C VAL A 107 7.09 -13.51 -11.36
N GLN A 108 7.60 -13.73 -12.57
CA GLN A 108 9.03 -13.79 -12.84
C GLN A 108 9.53 -12.43 -13.31
N VAL A 109 10.34 -11.77 -12.48
CA VAL A 109 11.01 -10.51 -12.81
C VAL A 109 12.47 -10.54 -12.39
N PRO A 110 13.36 -9.83 -13.12
CA PRO A 110 14.73 -9.61 -12.68
C PRO A 110 14.75 -8.98 -11.28
N SER A 111 15.47 -9.62 -10.37
CA SER A 111 15.48 -9.27 -8.96
C SER A 111 16.90 -9.35 -8.39
N MET A 112 17.10 -8.73 -7.24
CA MET A 112 18.40 -8.55 -6.60
C MET A 112 18.26 -8.80 -5.09
N LEU A 113 19.17 -9.57 -4.51
CA LEU A 113 19.27 -9.73 -3.06
C LEU A 113 20.38 -8.82 -2.56
N CYS A 114 20.07 -7.89 -1.65
CA CYS A 114 21.08 -6.99 -1.13
C CYS A 114 22.12 -7.74 -0.29
N GLU A 115 23.41 -7.53 -0.57
CA GLU A 115 24.54 -8.14 0.16
C GLU A 115 25.29 -7.13 1.01
N GLU A 116 25.25 -5.84 0.64
CA GLU A 116 25.99 -4.78 1.31
C GLU A 116 25.27 -3.44 1.17
N THR A 117 25.27 -2.65 2.25
CA THR A 117 24.67 -1.32 2.31
C THR A 117 25.71 -0.26 2.64
N ASP A 118 25.54 0.95 2.11
CA ASP A 118 26.28 2.12 2.60
C ASP A 118 25.77 2.61 3.97
N GLY A 119 26.43 3.62 4.54
CA GLY A 119 26.06 4.22 5.83
C GLY A 119 24.68 4.91 5.85
N ALA A 120 24.05 5.11 4.68
CA ALA A 120 22.70 5.63 4.56
C ALA A 120 21.65 4.52 4.40
N GLY A 121 22.06 3.25 4.40
CA GLY A 121 21.18 2.11 4.22
C GLY A 121 20.73 1.89 2.78
N ARG A 122 21.44 2.43 1.78
CA ARG A 122 21.21 2.10 0.37
C ARG A 122 22.06 0.88 0.00
N CYS A 123 21.48 -0.04 -0.76
CA CYS A 123 22.20 -1.21 -1.22
C CYS A 123 23.27 -0.79 -2.25
N VAL A 124 24.53 -1.17 -1.99
CA VAL A 124 25.68 -0.86 -2.86
C VAL A 124 26.24 -2.11 -3.54
N ARG A 125 25.94 -3.30 -3.01
CA ARG A 125 26.25 -4.58 -3.64
C ARG A 125 25.07 -5.53 -3.49
N ALA A 126 24.68 -6.15 -4.58
CA ALA A 126 23.57 -7.08 -4.61
C ALA A 126 23.83 -8.22 -5.59
N ARG A 127 23.24 -9.38 -5.30
CA ARG A 127 23.33 -10.59 -6.12
C ARG A 127 22.04 -10.80 -6.92
N PRO A 128 22.11 -11.06 -8.23
CA PRO A 128 20.92 -11.25 -9.04
C PRO A 128 20.21 -12.58 -8.75
N PHE A 129 18.89 -12.57 -8.92
CA PHE A 129 18.04 -13.75 -9.01
C PHE A 129 16.81 -13.45 -9.88
N THR A 130 16.11 -14.49 -10.33
CA THR A 130 14.77 -14.34 -10.95
C THR A 130 13.74 -14.71 -9.90
N SER A 131 12.74 -13.86 -9.70
CA SER A 131 11.69 -14.17 -8.72
C SER A 131 10.82 -15.35 -9.14
N GLU A 132 10.42 -16.20 -8.21
CA GLU A 132 9.28 -17.11 -8.40
C GLU A 132 7.96 -16.38 -8.12
N THR A 133 7.96 -15.52 -7.10
CA THR A 133 6.76 -14.79 -6.67
C THR A 133 7.05 -13.33 -6.34
N VAL A 134 5.99 -12.51 -6.36
CA VAL A 134 5.99 -11.16 -5.82
C VAL A 134 4.89 -11.05 -4.76
N THR A 135 5.25 -10.58 -3.57
CA THR A 135 4.30 -10.25 -2.51
C THR A 135 4.00 -8.75 -2.54
N TYR A 136 2.73 -8.39 -2.63
CA TYR A 136 2.19 -7.04 -2.54
C TYR A 136 1.50 -6.89 -1.19
N VAL A 137 1.80 -5.81 -0.49
CA VAL A 137 1.25 -5.51 0.83
C VAL A 137 0.51 -4.19 0.75
N PHE A 138 -0.80 -4.27 0.92
CA PHE A 138 -1.68 -3.12 1.08
C PHE A 138 -1.86 -2.88 2.57
N GLU A 139 -1.90 -1.62 2.99
CA GLU A 139 -2.11 -1.27 4.39
C GLU A 139 -2.80 0.08 4.52
N VAL A 140 -3.41 0.30 5.68
CA VAL A 140 -4.00 1.59 6.04
C VAL A 140 -2.88 2.52 6.49
N SER A 141 -2.82 3.70 5.89
CA SER A 141 -1.89 4.79 6.18
C SER A 141 -2.65 6.09 6.41
N GLY A 142 -1.98 7.10 6.96
CA GLY A 142 -2.58 8.39 7.28
C GLY A 142 -3.11 8.48 8.72
N PRO A 143 -3.64 9.66 9.10
CA PRO A 143 -4.08 9.90 10.47
C PRO A 143 -5.43 9.20 10.75
N PRO A 144 -5.76 8.90 12.03
CA PRO A 144 -6.97 8.15 12.39
C PRO A 144 -8.29 8.76 11.88
N GLU A 145 -8.33 10.08 11.71
CA GLU A 145 -9.49 10.82 11.19
C GLU A 145 -9.64 10.76 9.66
N ALA A 146 -8.60 10.36 8.94
CA ALA A 146 -8.59 10.26 7.48
C ALA A 146 -7.70 9.09 7.00
N PRO A 147 -8.01 7.83 7.39
CA PRO A 147 -7.24 6.67 6.96
C PRO A 147 -7.43 6.42 5.46
N ALA A 148 -6.36 6.04 4.77
CA ALA A 148 -6.37 5.66 3.37
C ALA A 148 -5.66 4.32 3.17
N TRP A 149 -6.25 3.45 2.36
CA TRP A 149 -5.55 2.26 1.89
C TRP A 149 -4.49 2.66 0.87
N ILE A 150 -3.29 2.12 1.02
CA ILE A 150 -2.17 2.28 0.09
C ILE A 150 -1.58 0.93 -0.26
N LEU A 151 -0.85 0.84 -1.36
CA LEU A 151 0.20 -0.16 -1.52
C LEU A 151 1.37 0.27 -0.61
N GLY A 152 1.45 -0.31 0.58
CA GLY A 152 2.52 0.01 1.54
C GLY A 152 3.89 -0.46 1.04
N THR A 153 3.96 -1.66 0.46
CA THR A 153 5.20 -2.19 -0.13
C THR A 153 4.91 -3.33 -1.09
N ALA A 154 5.89 -3.68 -1.91
CA ALA A 154 5.93 -4.92 -2.67
C ALA A 154 7.37 -5.41 -2.77
N TYR A 155 7.56 -6.72 -2.85
CA TYR A 155 8.89 -7.29 -2.95
C TYR A 155 8.91 -8.65 -3.66
N PRO A 156 9.94 -8.92 -4.49
CA PRO A 156 10.12 -10.22 -5.10
C PRO A 156 10.63 -11.25 -4.08
N LYS A 157 10.40 -12.52 -4.36
CA LYS A 157 10.95 -13.67 -3.63
C LYS A 157 11.52 -14.68 -4.63
N PRO A 158 12.67 -15.31 -4.30
CA PRO A 158 13.15 -16.46 -5.04
C PRO A 158 12.11 -17.56 -5.09
#